data_AF-V9IK33-F1
#
_entry.id   AF-V9IK33-F1
#
_cell.length_a   1.000
_cell.length_b   1.000
_cell.length_c   1.000
_cell.angle_alpha   90.00
_cell.angle_beta   90.00
_cell.angle_gamma   90.00
#
_symmetry.space_group_name_H-M   'P 1'
#
loop_
_entity.id
_entity.type
_entity.pdbx_description
1 polymer ?
#
loop_
_entity_poly.entity_id
_entity_poly.type
_entity_poly.pdbx_seq_one_letter_code
_entity_poly.pdbx_strand_id
1 'polypeptide(L)'
;MALRVLSLLYLNRTFTRYGLTKRFFANMDKETEQDSEIIVRKIKTDLVSKEEKLAREARKEAVIIVSDAEDVGICSGVPEEHIKPRTVRIYCPAKNAMQSGTNNINHWQIDFDTRERWENPLMGWTSTGDPLSNLHVAFATKEEAIAHCNKMRWKYYIQNPNINNPKPRSYGTNFSWNKRTRVSTK
;
A
#
# COMPACT_ATOMS: atom_id res chain seq x y z
N MET A 1 61.21 11.91 -22.31
CA MET A 1 59.92 11.89 -23.02
C MET A 1 58.86 12.43 -22.07
N ALA A 2 58.62 13.74 -22.01
CA ALA A 2 57.73 14.52 -22.89
C ALA A 2 56.29 13.97 -22.88
N LEU A 3 55.20 14.70 -22.63
CA LEU A 3 54.95 16.12 -22.31
C LEU A 3 53.55 16.22 -21.66
N ARG A 4 53.38 17.23 -20.79
CA ARG A 4 52.12 17.83 -20.31
C ARG A 4 51.10 18.12 -21.42
N VAL A 5 49.79 18.05 -21.14
CA VAL A 5 48.79 19.09 -21.54
C VAL A 5 47.58 19.17 -20.57
N LEU A 6 47.58 20.21 -19.72
CA LEU A 6 46.51 21.17 -19.32
C LEU A 6 45.11 20.64 -18.89
N SER A 7 44.68 20.71 -17.62
CA SER A 7 44.31 21.90 -16.82
C SER A 7 43.38 22.89 -17.52
N LEU A 8 42.13 23.02 -17.05
CA LEU A 8 41.45 24.30 -16.78
C LEU A 8 40.08 24.06 -16.11
N LEU A 9 40.11 23.92 -14.79
CA LEU A 9 39.08 24.53 -13.93
C LEU A 9 39.36 26.03 -13.94
N TYR A 10 38.42 26.88 -14.36
CA TYR A 10 38.16 28.16 -13.70
C TYR A 10 36.86 28.84 -14.21
N LEU A 11 35.92 28.94 -13.27
CA LEU A 11 35.09 30.08 -12.90
C LEU A 11 34.17 30.82 -13.89
N ASN A 12 33.00 31.11 -13.30
CA ASN A 12 32.14 32.29 -13.45
C ASN A 12 31.10 32.29 -14.57
N ARG A 13 29.83 32.18 -14.17
CA ARG A 13 29.04 33.38 -13.91
C ARG A 13 27.71 33.06 -13.21
N THR A 14 27.53 33.73 -12.08
CA THR A 14 26.25 34.08 -11.50
C THR A 14 25.41 34.85 -12.51
N PHE A 15 24.17 34.42 -12.77
CA PHE A 15 23.12 35.30 -13.27
C PHE A 15 21.77 34.83 -12.74
N THR A 16 21.33 35.48 -11.66
CA THR A 16 19.92 35.54 -11.30
C THR A 16 19.22 36.44 -12.30
N ARG A 17 18.07 36.01 -12.85
CA ARG A 17 16.80 36.76 -12.87
C ARG A 17 15.84 36.30 -13.98
N TYR A 18 14.57 36.33 -13.59
CA TYR A 18 13.33 36.37 -14.38
C TYR A 18 12.84 35.09 -15.06
N GLY A 19 11.58 34.77 -14.72
CA GLY A 19 10.82 33.65 -15.25
C GLY A 19 10.30 33.87 -16.66
N LEU A 20 9.50 32.89 -17.09
CA LEU A 20 9.06 32.58 -18.45
C LEU A 20 10.14 31.89 -19.29
N THR A 21 10.14 30.55 -19.25
CA THR A 21 10.49 29.62 -20.36
C THR A 21 10.67 28.16 -19.92
N LYS A 22 10.54 27.79 -18.64
CA LYS A 22 10.60 26.37 -18.23
C LYS A 22 9.41 25.50 -18.65
N ARG A 23 8.27 26.08 -19.05
CA ARG A 23 7.09 25.31 -19.46
C ARG A 23 7.01 25.02 -20.97
N PHE A 24 7.69 25.82 -21.80
CA PHE A 24 7.65 25.63 -23.26
C PHE A 24 8.64 24.53 -23.72
N PHE A 25 9.86 24.51 -23.19
CA PHE A 25 10.86 23.48 -23.52
C PHE A 25 10.53 22.10 -22.90
N ALA A 26 9.93 22.06 -21.70
CA ALA A 26 9.62 20.79 -21.03
C ALA A 26 8.49 19.97 -21.68
N ASN A 27 7.69 20.56 -22.58
CA ASN A 27 6.70 19.84 -23.37
C ASN A 27 7.28 19.29 -24.69
N MET A 28 8.20 20.02 -25.35
CA MET A 28 8.86 19.53 -26.57
C MET A 28 9.75 18.31 -26.28
N ASP A 29 10.48 18.30 -25.17
CA ASP A 29 11.34 17.16 -24.81
C ASP A 29 10.52 15.89 -24.54
N LYS A 30 9.34 16.01 -23.90
CA LYS A 30 8.44 14.86 -23.62
C LYS A 30 7.81 14.24 -24.86
N GLU A 31 7.47 15.06 -25.86
CA GLU A 31 6.93 14.57 -27.14
C GLU A 31 8.01 13.80 -27.91
N THR A 32 9.24 14.32 -27.96
CA THR A 32 10.36 13.62 -28.62
C THR A 32 10.80 12.34 -27.89
N GLU A 33 10.77 12.33 -26.56
CA GLU A 33 11.02 11.13 -25.75
C GLU A 33 9.92 10.09 -25.98
N GLN A 34 8.65 10.49 -26.01
CA GLN A 34 7.53 9.60 -26.33
C GLN A 34 7.66 9.02 -27.75
N ASP A 35 8.00 9.83 -28.73
CA ASP A 35 8.21 9.39 -30.11
C ASP A 35 9.39 8.41 -30.21
N SER A 36 10.49 8.69 -29.49
CA SER A 36 11.64 7.78 -29.43
C SER A 36 11.28 6.45 -28.76
N GLU A 37 10.49 6.44 -27.69
CA GLU A 37 10.01 5.21 -27.05
C GLU A 37 9.08 4.42 -27.96
N ILE A 38 8.22 5.09 -28.72
CA ILE A 38 7.31 4.47 -29.69
C ILE A 38 8.11 3.82 -30.82
N ILE A 39 9.14 4.50 -31.34
CA ILE A 39 10.04 3.98 -32.36
C ILE A 39 10.81 2.76 -31.84
N VAL A 40 11.37 2.82 -30.64
CA VAL A 40 12.07 1.69 -30.02
C VAL A 40 11.13 0.52 -29.76
N ARG A 41 9.88 0.77 -29.36
CA ARG A 41 8.84 -0.27 -29.23
C ARG A 41 8.50 -0.89 -30.59
N LYS A 42 8.34 -0.08 -31.64
CA LYS A 42 8.11 -0.55 -33.03
C LYS A 42 9.26 -1.42 -33.54
N ILE A 43 10.49 -0.95 -33.41
CA ILE A 43 11.69 -1.70 -33.79
C ILE A 43 11.78 -3.01 -33.00
N LYS A 44 11.53 -2.99 -31.68
CA LYS A 44 11.45 -4.22 -30.88
C LYS A 44 10.34 -5.16 -31.34
N THR A 45 9.14 -4.66 -31.67
CA THR A 45 8.03 -5.51 -32.15
C THR A 45 8.26 -6.08 -33.54
N ASP A 46 9.03 -5.38 -34.38
CA ASP A 46 9.36 -5.80 -35.73
C ASP A 46 10.50 -6.82 -35.77
N LEU A 47 11.46 -6.72 -34.83
CA LEU A 47 12.58 -7.66 -34.64
C LEU A 47 12.18 -8.99 -33.96
N VAL A 48 10.99 -9.08 -33.37
CA VAL A 48 10.46 -10.33 -32.80
C VAL A 48 10.19 -11.31 -33.94
N SER A 49 10.77 -12.52 -33.84
CA SER A 49 10.69 -13.53 -34.89
C SER A 49 9.24 -13.94 -35.15
N LYS A 50 8.96 -14.39 -36.38
CA LYS A 50 7.61 -14.82 -36.78
C LYS A 50 7.08 -15.96 -35.88
N GLU A 51 7.98 -16.80 -35.38
CA GLU A 51 7.70 -17.90 -34.46
C GLU A 51 7.30 -17.40 -33.06
N GLU A 52 7.96 -16.36 -32.55
CA GLU A 52 7.59 -15.74 -31.27
C GLU A 52 6.24 -15.02 -31.32
N LYS A 53 5.87 -14.44 -32.47
CA LYS A 53 4.54 -13.85 -32.71
C LYS A 53 3.45 -14.91 -32.68
N LEU A 54 3.64 -16.02 -33.41
CA LEU A 54 2.75 -17.17 -33.44
C LEU A 54 2.61 -17.79 -32.04
N ALA A 55 3.70 -17.94 -31.29
CA ALA A 55 3.68 -18.45 -29.92
C ALA A 55 2.93 -17.50 -28.96
N ARG A 56 2.98 -16.18 -29.18
CA ARG A 56 2.21 -15.19 -28.39
C ARG A 56 0.71 -15.23 -28.72
N GLU A 57 0.36 -15.44 -29.98
CA GLU A 57 -1.02 -15.62 -30.44
C GLU A 57 -1.60 -16.94 -29.93
N ALA A 58 -0.87 -18.06 -30.07
CA ALA A 58 -1.26 -19.34 -29.50
C ALA A 58 -1.41 -19.27 -27.96
N ARG A 59 -0.53 -18.52 -27.27
CA ARG A 59 -0.68 -18.24 -25.82
C ARG A 59 -1.91 -17.39 -25.50
N LYS A 60 -2.27 -16.42 -26.34
CA LYS A 60 -3.50 -15.62 -26.17
C LYS A 60 -4.75 -16.47 -26.40
N GLU A 61 -4.75 -17.31 -27.42
CA GLU A 61 -5.85 -18.24 -27.70
C GLU A 61 -6.01 -19.30 -26.60
N ALA A 62 -4.91 -19.64 -25.91
CA ALA A 62 -4.94 -20.53 -24.75
C ALA A 62 -5.45 -19.87 -23.45
N VAL A 63 -5.72 -18.55 -23.41
CA VAL A 63 -6.29 -17.89 -22.23
C VAL A 63 -7.81 -18.04 -22.23
N ILE A 64 -8.32 -18.79 -21.28
CA ILE A 64 -9.75 -18.91 -21.04
C ILE A 64 -10.19 -17.70 -20.20
N ILE A 65 -11.09 -16.88 -20.73
CA ILE A 65 -11.67 -15.74 -20.02
C ILE A 65 -12.94 -16.23 -19.31
N VAL A 66 -12.90 -16.26 -17.97
CA VAL A 66 -14.06 -16.61 -17.13
C VAL A 66 -14.66 -15.31 -16.59
N SER A 67 -15.95 -15.10 -16.84
CA SER A 67 -16.69 -13.90 -16.42
C SER A 67 -17.20 -13.95 -14.98
N ASP A 68 -17.21 -15.14 -14.38
CA ASP A 68 -17.87 -15.40 -13.11
C ASP A 68 -17.05 -14.91 -11.91
N ALA A 69 -17.73 -14.65 -10.79
CA ALA A 69 -17.06 -14.25 -9.56
C ALA A 69 -16.13 -15.37 -9.06
N GLU A 70 -14.89 -15.01 -8.74
CA GLU A 70 -13.91 -15.93 -8.19
C GLU A 70 -14.37 -16.47 -6.83
N ASP A 71 -14.53 -17.78 -6.74
CA ASP A 71 -14.88 -18.47 -5.50
C ASP A 71 -13.82 -19.50 -5.15
N VAL A 72 -12.90 -19.08 -4.27
CA VAL A 72 -11.78 -19.90 -3.81
C VAL A 72 -12.15 -20.65 -2.53
N GLY A 73 -13.22 -20.24 -1.84
CA GLY A 73 -13.67 -20.83 -0.58
C GLY A 73 -13.87 -22.35 -0.68
N ILE A 74 -14.45 -22.83 -1.78
CA ILE A 74 -14.70 -24.26 -2.03
C ILE A 74 -13.39 -25.08 -2.09
N CYS A 75 -12.33 -24.50 -2.65
CA CYS A 75 -11.05 -25.19 -2.81
C CYS A 75 -10.14 -25.08 -1.58
N SER A 76 -10.47 -24.21 -0.61
CA SER A 76 -9.60 -23.89 0.52
C SER A 76 -9.45 -25.01 1.58
N GLY A 77 -10.36 -25.99 1.59
CA GLY A 77 -10.38 -27.07 2.58
C GLY A 77 -10.87 -26.64 3.98
N VAL A 78 -11.30 -25.38 4.15
CA VAL A 78 -11.90 -24.90 5.40
C VAL A 78 -13.31 -25.48 5.54
N PRO A 79 -13.68 -26.08 6.69
CA PRO A 79 -15.01 -26.63 6.88
C PRO A 79 -16.07 -25.52 6.88
N GLU A 80 -17.27 -25.86 6.40
CA GLU A 80 -18.36 -24.89 6.21
C GLU A 80 -18.82 -24.23 7.53
N GLU A 81 -18.65 -24.95 8.65
CA GLU A 81 -18.88 -24.48 10.02
C GLU A 81 -18.06 -23.24 10.41
N HIS A 82 -16.96 -22.97 9.72
CA HIS A 82 -16.14 -21.79 9.97
C HIS A 82 -16.35 -20.68 8.93
N ILE A 83 -16.94 -20.98 7.78
CA ILE A 83 -17.17 -20.03 6.70
C ILE A 83 -18.47 -19.25 6.91
N LYS A 84 -19.58 -19.95 7.19
CA LYS A 84 -20.93 -19.34 7.26
C LYS A 84 -21.20 -18.51 8.53
N PRO A 85 -20.94 -19.02 9.75
CA PRO A 85 -21.37 -18.31 10.96
C PRO A 85 -20.43 -17.18 11.36
N ARG A 86 -19.17 -17.23 10.92
CA ARG A 86 -18.17 -16.26 11.34
C ARG A 86 -18.34 -14.94 10.63
N THR A 87 -17.95 -13.90 11.34
CA THR A 87 -17.87 -12.56 10.77
C THR A 87 -16.43 -12.06 10.83
N VAL A 88 -15.99 -11.50 9.72
CA VAL A 88 -14.68 -10.91 9.55
C VAL A 88 -14.75 -9.41 9.81
N ARG A 89 -13.84 -8.92 10.64
CA ARG A 89 -13.62 -7.50 10.86
C ARG A 89 -12.49 -7.02 9.96
N ILE A 90 -12.79 -6.09 9.06
CA ILE A 90 -11.79 -5.37 8.27
C ILE A 90 -11.55 -4.01 8.93
N TYR A 91 -10.33 -3.76 9.42
CA TYR A 91 -10.01 -2.53 10.16
C TYR A 91 -8.55 -2.11 10.00
N CYS A 92 -8.25 -0.84 10.27
CA CYS A 92 -6.88 -0.41 10.51
C CYS A 92 -6.58 -0.50 12.02
N PRO A 93 -5.48 -1.15 12.44
CA PRO A 93 -5.16 -1.28 13.84
C PRO A 93 -4.95 0.09 14.48
N ALA A 94 -5.52 0.27 15.67
CA ALA A 94 -5.39 1.50 16.43
C ALA A 94 -3.95 1.64 16.97
N LYS A 95 -3.48 2.88 17.07
CA LYS A 95 -2.19 3.16 17.72
C LYS A 95 -2.24 2.72 19.18
N ASN A 96 -1.23 1.99 19.64
CA ASN A 96 -1.06 1.70 21.06
C ASN A 96 -1.02 3.03 21.85
N ALA A 97 -1.85 3.14 22.89
CA ALA A 97 -1.93 4.35 23.72
C ALA A 97 -0.63 4.61 24.49
N MET A 98 0.07 3.54 24.90
CA MET A 98 1.31 3.62 25.69
C MET A 98 2.52 4.05 24.88
N GLN A 99 2.48 3.89 23.55
CA GLN A 99 3.59 4.21 22.66
C GLN A 99 3.23 5.38 21.73
N SER A 100 4.22 6.21 21.40
CA SER A 100 4.04 7.32 20.44
C SER A 100 4.27 6.90 18.98
N GLY A 101 4.88 5.73 18.74
CA GLY A 101 5.20 5.23 17.41
C GLY A 101 3.95 5.00 16.54
N THR A 102 4.07 5.31 15.24
CA THR A 102 2.96 5.27 14.27
C THR A 102 3.18 4.27 13.13
N ASN A 103 4.21 3.42 13.18
CA ASN A 103 4.49 2.52 12.06
C ASN A 103 3.42 1.43 11.90
N ASN A 104 2.82 1.00 13.00
CA ASN A 104 1.89 -0.14 13.01
C ASN A 104 0.47 0.19 12.52
N ILE A 105 0.13 1.44 12.17
CA ILE A 105 -1.26 1.82 11.84
C ILE A 105 -1.54 1.92 10.33
N ASN A 106 -0.52 1.79 9.48
CA ASN A 106 -0.58 2.09 8.05
C ASN A 106 -1.02 0.92 7.15
N HIS A 107 -1.62 -0.13 7.72
CA HIS A 107 -2.10 -1.29 6.98
C HIS A 107 -3.53 -1.62 7.38
N TRP A 108 -4.20 -2.37 6.51
CA TRP A 108 -5.50 -2.96 6.81
C TRP A 108 -5.28 -4.35 7.34
N GLN A 109 -6.10 -4.77 8.29
CA GLN A 109 -6.03 -6.08 8.89
C GLN A 109 -7.41 -6.73 8.90
N ILE A 110 -7.41 -8.03 8.63
CA ILE A 110 -8.55 -8.91 8.81
C ILE A 110 -8.39 -9.69 10.11
N ASP A 111 -9.43 -9.63 10.95
CA ASP A 111 -9.58 -10.47 12.13
C ASP A 111 -10.91 -11.22 12.09
N PHE A 112 -10.93 -12.40 12.71
CA PHE A 112 -12.16 -13.15 12.97
C PHE A 112 -12.78 -12.79 14.32
N ASP A 113 -14.04 -13.15 14.49
CA ASP A 113 -14.73 -13.11 15.77
C ASP A 113 -14.08 -14.06 16.78
N THR A 114 -13.87 -13.57 18.01
CA THR A 114 -13.30 -14.39 19.07
C THR A 114 -14.37 -15.30 19.66
N ARG A 115 -14.15 -16.62 19.58
CA ARG A 115 -14.98 -17.62 20.25
C ARG A 115 -14.54 -17.86 21.71
N GLU A 116 -15.28 -18.75 22.37
CA GLU A 116 -15.05 -19.16 23.74
C GLU A 116 -13.62 -19.67 23.97
N ARG A 117 -13.06 -19.26 25.11
CA ARG A 117 -11.82 -19.79 25.67
C ARG A 117 -12.14 -20.23 27.09
N TRP A 118 -11.74 -21.44 27.45
CA TRP A 118 -11.99 -22.03 28.76
C TRP A 118 -10.68 -22.32 29.49
N GLU A 119 -10.78 -22.51 30.81
CA GLU A 119 -9.64 -22.88 31.64
C GLU A 119 -9.38 -24.39 31.55
N ASN A 120 -8.11 -24.78 31.38
CA ASN A 120 -7.68 -26.17 31.44
C ASN A 120 -7.68 -26.66 32.90
N PRO A 121 -8.47 -27.69 33.28
CA PRO A 121 -8.60 -28.16 34.66
C PRO A 121 -7.29 -28.60 35.33
N LEU A 122 -6.29 -29.02 34.55
CA LEU A 122 -5.02 -29.50 35.09
C LEU A 122 -4.02 -28.37 35.36
N MET A 123 -3.81 -27.49 34.38
CA MET A 123 -2.73 -26.48 34.40
C MET A 123 -3.22 -25.03 34.49
N GLY A 124 -4.52 -24.78 34.37
CA GLY A 124 -5.08 -23.42 34.35
C GLY A 124 -4.84 -22.64 33.05
N TRP A 125 -4.37 -23.29 31.98
CA TRP A 125 -4.13 -22.63 30.70
C TRP A 125 -5.42 -22.29 29.95
N THR A 126 -5.37 -21.25 29.11
CA THR A 126 -6.50 -20.89 28.24
C THR A 126 -6.57 -21.81 27.03
N SER A 127 -7.51 -22.74 27.05
CA SER A 127 -7.77 -23.67 25.95
C SER A 127 -8.85 -23.13 25.02
N THR A 128 -8.79 -23.48 23.75
CA THR A 128 -9.80 -23.08 22.75
C THR A 128 -9.97 -24.19 21.70
N GLY A 129 -11.18 -24.29 21.14
CA GLY A 129 -11.51 -25.17 20.02
C GLY A 129 -11.55 -24.43 18.67
N ASP A 130 -11.05 -23.19 18.64
CA ASP A 130 -11.13 -22.32 17.47
C ASP A 130 -9.79 -22.31 16.69
N PRO A 131 -9.75 -22.83 15.45
CA PRO A 131 -8.54 -22.80 14.64
C PRO A 131 -8.22 -21.42 14.03
N LEU A 132 -9.21 -20.53 13.87
CA LEU A 132 -9.06 -19.23 13.22
C LEU A 132 -8.81 -18.10 14.22
N SER A 133 -8.77 -18.40 15.51
CA SER A 133 -8.75 -17.39 16.58
C SER A 133 -7.53 -16.47 16.57
N ASN A 134 -6.42 -16.93 15.99
CA ASN A 134 -5.13 -16.24 15.99
C ASN A 134 -4.72 -15.80 14.58
N LEU A 135 -5.64 -15.91 13.61
CA LEU A 135 -5.38 -15.56 12.23
C LEU A 135 -5.52 -14.05 12.05
N HIS A 136 -4.42 -13.43 11.63
CA HIS A 136 -4.34 -12.02 11.29
C HIS A 136 -3.70 -11.88 9.91
N VAL A 137 -4.41 -11.28 8.95
CA VAL A 137 -3.86 -11.01 7.61
C VAL A 137 -3.78 -9.51 7.40
N ALA A 138 -2.58 -9.04 7.05
CA ALA A 138 -2.33 -7.65 6.72
C ALA A 138 -2.45 -7.42 5.20
N PHE A 139 -3.09 -6.31 4.83
CA PHE A 139 -3.32 -5.85 3.47
C PHE A 139 -2.85 -4.40 3.32
N ALA A 140 -2.50 -4.02 2.09
CA ALA A 140 -2.11 -2.65 1.79
C ALA A 140 -3.34 -1.73 1.69
N THR A 141 -4.42 -2.23 1.07
CA THR A 141 -5.63 -1.44 0.80
C THR A 141 -6.89 -2.10 1.35
N LYS A 142 -7.91 -1.27 1.57
CA LYS A 142 -9.25 -1.73 1.99
C LYS A 142 -9.90 -2.62 0.94
N GLU A 143 -9.74 -2.25 -0.33
CA GLU A 143 -10.36 -2.93 -1.48
C GLU A 143 -9.80 -4.35 -1.64
N GLU A 144 -8.50 -4.52 -1.42
CA GLU A 144 -7.84 -5.83 -1.42
C GLU A 144 -8.38 -6.75 -0.32
N ALA A 145 -8.56 -6.22 0.90
CA ALA A 145 -9.17 -6.96 1.99
C ALA A 145 -10.62 -7.38 1.68
N ILE A 146 -11.40 -6.49 1.08
CA ILE A 146 -12.79 -6.79 0.65
C ILE A 146 -12.80 -7.86 -0.43
N ALA A 147 -11.94 -7.74 -1.45
CA ALA A 147 -11.81 -8.70 -2.53
C ALA A 147 -11.43 -10.08 -1.97
N HIS A 148 -10.53 -10.14 -0.99
CA HIS A 148 -10.15 -11.40 -0.35
C HIS A 148 -11.32 -12.05 0.40
N CYS A 149 -12.07 -11.28 1.20
CA CYS A 149 -13.27 -11.79 1.88
C CYS A 149 -14.32 -12.31 0.88
N ASN A 150 -14.53 -11.60 -0.23
CA ASN A 150 -15.46 -12.00 -1.28
C ASN A 150 -15.05 -13.32 -1.93
N LYS A 151 -13.76 -13.47 -2.26
CA LYS A 151 -13.20 -14.72 -2.83
C LYS A 151 -13.37 -15.93 -1.91
N MET A 152 -13.30 -15.72 -0.60
CA MET A 152 -13.44 -16.78 0.40
C MET A 152 -14.87 -16.98 0.89
N ARG A 153 -15.83 -16.15 0.43
CA ARG A 153 -17.23 -16.10 0.88
C ARG A 153 -17.40 -15.86 2.39
N TRP A 154 -16.52 -15.07 3.00
CA TRP A 154 -16.67 -14.69 4.41
C TRP A 154 -17.58 -13.47 4.55
N LYS A 155 -18.50 -13.51 5.52
CA LYS A 155 -19.29 -12.35 5.90
C LYS A 155 -18.38 -11.34 6.59
N TYR A 156 -18.33 -10.11 6.12
CA TYR A 156 -17.45 -9.09 6.68
C TYR A 156 -18.18 -7.79 7.03
N TYR A 157 -17.58 -7.00 7.91
CA TYR A 157 -17.93 -5.61 8.14
C TYR A 157 -16.68 -4.74 8.17
N ILE A 158 -16.83 -3.48 7.79
CA ILE A 158 -15.73 -2.53 7.70
C ILE A 158 -15.80 -1.58 8.89
N GLN A 159 -14.71 -1.50 9.64
CA GLN A 159 -14.51 -0.46 10.64
C GLN A 159 -13.74 0.70 10.02
N ASN A 160 -14.27 1.92 10.17
CA ASN A 160 -13.60 3.11 9.68
C ASN A 160 -12.30 3.37 10.45
N PRO A 161 -11.22 3.78 9.76
CA PRO A 161 -9.93 4.04 10.41
C PRO A 161 -10.02 5.26 11.32
N ASN A 162 -9.39 5.17 12.49
CA ASN A 162 -9.29 6.30 13.42
C ASN A 162 -8.07 7.16 13.06
N ILE A 163 -8.29 8.18 12.22
CA ILE A 163 -7.24 9.11 11.80
C ILE A 163 -7.14 10.26 12.80
N ASN A 164 -5.95 10.49 13.34
CA ASN A 164 -5.70 11.62 14.23
C ASN A 164 -5.49 12.91 13.41
N ASN A 165 -6.38 13.89 13.60
CA ASN A 165 -6.26 15.18 12.94
C ASN A 165 -5.12 16.02 13.56
N PRO A 166 -4.21 16.59 12.75
CA PRO A 166 -3.14 17.44 13.25
C PRO A 166 -3.74 18.69 13.92
N LYS A 167 -3.40 18.90 15.19
CA LYS A 167 -3.84 20.07 15.96
C LYS A 167 -2.78 21.17 15.87
N PRO A 168 -3.15 22.44 15.56
CA PRO A 168 -2.19 23.54 15.57
C PRO A 168 -1.67 23.74 17.00
N ARG A 169 -0.34 23.65 17.18
CA ARG A 169 0.33 23.89 18.45
C ARG A 169 1.32 25.03 18.28
N SER A 170 1.23 26.05 19.14
CA SER A 170 2.20 27.16 19.17
C SER A 170 2.73 27.30 20.58
N TYR A 171 4.05 27.24 20.76
CA TYR A 171 4.67 27.32 22.08
C TYR A 171 4.38 28.67 22.77
N GLY A 172 4.23 29.76 22.01
CA GLY A 172 3.84 31.07 22.55
C GLY A 172 2.46 31.08 23.21
N THR A 173 1.56 30.16 22.81
CA THR A 173 0.23 30.06 23.44
C THR A 173 0.29 29.58 24.89
N ASN A 174 1.36 28.90 25.29
CA ASN A 174 1.60 28.48 26.67
C ASN A 174 1.86 29.65 27.63
N PHE A 175 2.15 30.87 27.12
CA PHE A 175 2.49 32.06 27.92
C PHE A 175 1.63 33.29 27.56
N SER A 176 0.43 33.08 27.05
CA SER A 176 -0.49 34.16 26.67
C SER A 176 -0.85 35.08 27.84
N TRP A 177 -0.80 36.40 27.61
CA TRP A 177 -1.15 37.42 28.61
C TRP A 177 -2.62 37.36 29.07
N ASN A 178 -3.55 37.17 28.13
CA ASN A 178 -5.01 37.23 28.38
C ASN A 178 -5.75 35.98 27.86
N LYS A 179 -5.13 34.80 27.85
CA LYS A 179 -5.83 33.54 27.51
C LYS A 179 -5.57 32.50 28.60
N ARG A 180 -6.54 31.59 28.77
CA ARG A 180 -6.48 30.49 29.75
C ARG A 180 -5.50 29.37 29.35
N THR A 181 -4.86 29.49 28.19
CA THR A 181 -3.82 28.55 27.72
C THR A 181 -2.50 28.70 28.45
N ARG A 182 -2.34 29.73 29.30
CA ARG A 182 -1.13 29.95 30.08
C ARG A 182 -0.90 28.80 31.07
N VAL A 183 0.22 28.11 30.94
CA VAL A 183 0.60 26.99 31.81
C VAL A 183 1.25 27.56 33.07
N SER A 184 0.97 26.96 34.23
CA SER A 184 1.57 27.38 35.52
C SER A 184 3.02 26.93 35.66
N THR A 185 3.39 25.79 35.07
CA THR A 185 4.71 25.16 35.16
C THR A 185 5.16 24.65 33.79
N LYS A 186 6.46 24.38 33.63
CA LYS A 186 7.06 23.80 32.42
C LYS A 186 8.04 22.70 32.79
#